data_AF-A0A0G0K3M0-F1
#
_entry.id   AF-A0A0G0K3M0-F1
#
_cell.length_a   1.000
_cell.length_b   1.000
_cell.length_c   1.000
_cell.angle_alpha   90.00
_cell.angle_beta   90.00
_cell.angle_gamma   90.00
#
_symmetry.space_group_name_H-M   'P 1'
#
loop_
_entity.id
_entity.type
_entity.pdbx_description
1 polymer ?
#
loop_
_entity_poly.entity_id
_entity_poly.type
_entity_poly.pdbx_seq_one_letter_code
_entity_poly.pdbx_strand_id
1 'polypeptide(L)'
;PEVYETGSQFDEQLKIVAKYIKEGKVVAVKASDFADWYIGKYPGVSPAHIYKAADFLGSGKKVVWYQSTEYRVGALEEEGNFKIFDYRKYQSDYREPYYFVPNRSSSLNINLPSLVDSISAPDEKVFYEGKDLSYDYKFQALSASASRQLKSKKFVAVYIIIPVLLTLFVYIRVSRRKAAAVLAFWLLGSSYWYNQNLIEYQVAHDEVSALTKLRDMESGEVLVANSECLQCANYSDLPFAAFYNKRGYVQTLSDKKIKYAGKELKDVALEDAKNFLAETGVDYIYLVRIGDYEELLPHSPGDWGVELVYDNANAQIWKKIK
;
A
#
# COMPACT_ATOMS: atom_id res chain seq x y z
N PRO A 1 18.79 34.08 -0.25
CA PRO A 1 19.81 33.42 0.59
C PRO A 1 20.23 34.34 1.75
N GLU A 2 19.31 34.51 2.72
CA GLU A 2 19.51 35.27 3.97
C GLU A 2 19.56 34.33 5.20
N VAL A 3 19.38 33.01 5.01
CA VAL A 3 19.32 32.00 6.09
C VAL A 3 20.72 31.64 6.63
N TYR A 4 21.79 32.26 6.11
CA TYR A 4 23.17 32.04 6.54
C TYR A 4 23.74 33.17 7.42
N GLU A 5 22.90 34.04 7.99
CA GLU A 5 23.25 34.80 9.20
C GLU A 5 23.15 33.94 10.49
N THR A 6 23.11 32.60 10.33
CA THR A 6 22.88 31.56 11.35
C THR A 6 24.10 31.17 12.18
N GLY A 7 25.23 31.89 12.06
CA GLY A 7 26.39 31.65 12.92
C GLY A 7 26.07 31.75 14.42
N SER A 8 25.08 32.58 14.80
CA SER A 8 24.71 32.80 16.20
C SER A 8 24.08 31.58 16.88
N GLN A 9 23.13 30.88 16.24
CA GLN A 9 22.42 29.77 16.88
C GLN A 9 23.30 28.54 17.09
N PHE A 10 24.14 28.21 16.11
CA PHE A 10 25.07 27.09 16.25
C PHE A 10 26.09 27.35 17.38
N ASP A 11 26.65 28.57 17.43
CA ASP A 11 27.55 28.99 18.50
C ASP A 11 26.88 28.98 19.87
N GLU A 12 25.60 29.39 19.97
CA GLU A 12 24.82 29.31 21.20
C GLU A 12 24.62 27.87 21.68
N GLN A 13 24.28 26.95 20.77
CA GLN A 13 24.16 25.53 21.12
C GLN A 13 25.49 24.94 21.58
N LEU A 14 26.60 25.30 20.92
CA LEU A 14 27.94 24.89 21.36
C LEU A 14 28.30 25.43 22.75
N LYS A 15 27.90 26.66 23.08
CA LYS A 15 28.08 27.23 24.42
C LYS A 15 27.28 26.47 25.48
N ILE A 16 26.06 26.03 25.17
CA ILE A 16 25.24 25.19 26.07
C ILE A 16 25.93 23.85 26.32
N VAL A 17 26.41 23.20 25.26
CA VAL A 17 27.14 21.92 25.36
C VAL A 17 28.42 22.10 26.19
N ALA A 18 29.22 23.13 25.91
CA ALA A 18 30.44 23.43 26.66
C ALA A 18 30.16 23.68 28.15
N LYS A 19 29.06 24.38 28.47
CA LYS A 19 28.59 24.57 29.84
C LYS A 19 28.27 23.22 30.51
N TYR A 20 27.53 22.32 29.85
CA TYR A 20 27.21 21.00 30.40
C TYR A 20 28.43 20.10 30.59
N ILE A 21 29.44 20.21 29.71
CA ILE A 21 30.73 19.53 29.88
C ILE A 21 31.45 20.07 31.12
N LYS A 22 31.54 21.40 31.26
CA LYS A 22 32.18 22.06 32.42
C LYS A 22 31.48 21.71 33.74
N GLU A 23 30.16 21.58 33.71
CA GLU A 23 29.34 21.18 34.87
C GLU A 23 29.38 19.67 35.15
N GLY A 24 30.06 18.87 34.32
CA GLY A 24 30.12 17.41 34.48
C GLY A 24 28.79 16.69 34.20
N LYS A 25 27.83 17.36 33.57
CA LYS A 25 26.51 16.79 33.22
C LYS A 25 26.57 15.87 32.01
N VAL A 26 27.52 16.13 31.09
CA VAL A 26 27.76 15.32 29.90
C VAL A 26 29.26 15.19 29.64
N VAL A 27 29.65 14.18 28.88
CA VAL A 27 31.03 13.99 28.41
C VAL A 27 31.03 14.07 26.89
N ALA A 28 31.93 14.86 26.31
CA ALA A 28 32.14 14.87 24.87
C ALA A 28 33.02 13.68 24.47
N VAL A 29 32.55 12.87 23.52
CA VAL A 29 33.26 11.71 22.99
C VAL A 29 33.16 11.72 21.46
N LYS A 30 34.07 11.00 20.78
CA LYS A 30 33.92 10.76 19.35
C LYS A 30 32.78 9.77 19.12
N ALA A 31 32.14 9.87 17.96
CA ALA A 31 31.10 8.92 17.56
C ALA A 31 31.64 7.47 17.53
N SER A 32 32.90 7.27 17.09
CA SER A 32 33.58 5.96 17.11
C SER A 32 33.70 5.41 18.53
N ASP A 33 34.17 6.23 19.46
CA ASP A 33 34.43 5.80 20.84
C ASP A 33 33.12 5.45 21.55
N PHE A 34 32.04 6.20 21.26
CA PHE A 34 30.69 5.86 21.73
C PHE A 34 30.19 4.55 21.12
N ALA A 35 30.38 4.33 19.82
CA ALA A 35 29.96 3.09 19.15
C ALA A 35 30.69 1.87 19.73
N ASP A 36 32.01 1.95 19.90
CA ASP A 36 32.82 0.89 20.49
C ASP A 36 32.40 0.59 21.93
N TRP A 37 32.18 1.64 22.74
CA TRP A 37 31.65 1.49 24.09
C TRP A 37 30.27 0.81 24.09
N TYR A 38 29.37 1.24 23.21
CA TYR A 38 27.99 0.74 23.16
C TYR A 38 27.95 -0.73 22.74
N ILE A 39 28.69 -1.10 21.69
CA ILE A 39 28.84 -2.49 21.22
C ILE A 39 29.46 -3.36 22.31
N GLY A 40 30.52 -2.88 22.98
CA GLY A 40 31.17 -3.61 24.07
C GLY A 40 30.27 -3.79 25.28
N LYS A 41 29.42 -2.81 25.59
CA LYS A 41 28.47 -2.85 26.71
C LYS A 41 27.26 -3.75 26.44
N TYR A 42 26.78 -3.79 25.21
CA TYR A 42 25.61 -4.56 24.79
C TYR A 42 25.96 -5.52 23.65
N PRO A 43 26.71 -6.60 23.95
CA PRO A 43 27.12 -7.54 22.92
C PRO A 43 25.91 -8.27 22.32
N GLY A 44 25.84 -8.28 20.99
CA GLY A 44 24.76 -8.93 20.24
C GLY A 44 23.59 -7.99 19.96
N VAL A 45 22.65 -7.90 20.89
CA VAL A 45 21.35 -7.25 20.69
C VAL A 45 21.28 -5.98 21.53
N SER A 46 20.93 -4.85 20.89
CA SER A 46 20.70 -3.59 21.61
C SER A 46 19.56 -3.74 22.62
N PRO A 47 19.70 -3.18 23.84
CA PRO A 47 18.62 -3.22 24.82
C PRO A 47 17.42 -2.41 24.32
N ALA A 48 16.26 -2.67 24.92
CA ALA A 48 15.10 -1.83 24.72
C ALA A 48 15.31 -0.45 25.37
N HIS A 49 14.86 0.59 24.69
CA HIS A 49 14.95 1.99 25.12
C HIS A 49 13.56 2.56 25.35
N ILE A 50 13.42 3.34 26.42
CA ILE A 50 12.19 4.10 26.72
C ILE A 50 12.55 5.56 26.89
N TYR A 51 11.95 6.41 26.08
CA TYR A 51 12.06 7.86 26.19
C TYR A 51 10.73 8.44 26.63
N LYS A 52 10.77 9.34 27.61
CA LYS A 52 9.58 10.08 28.07
C LYS A 52 9.89 11.56 27.98
N ALA A 53 9.07 12.30 27.28
CA ALA A 53 9.17 13.74 27.16
C ALA A 53 7.84 14.37 27.59
N ALA A 54 7.91 15.34 28.50
CA ALA A 54 6.76 16.20 28.77
C ALA A 54 6.63 17.24 27.65
N ASP A 55 5.41 17.71 27.41
CA ASP A 55 5.21 18.87 26.55
C ASP A 55 5.83 20.13 27.17
N PHE A 56 6.86 20.66 26.52
CA PHE A 56 7.54 21.88 26.94
C PHE A 56 6.66 23.13 26.84
N LEU A 57 5.55 23.08 26.08
CA LEU A 57 4.59 24.18 25.95
C LEU A 57 3.48 24.14 27.04
N GLY A 58 3.50 23.16 27.93
CA GLY A 58 2.65 23.15 29.12
C GLY A 58 1.23 22.63 28.91
N SER A 59 0.92 21.93 27.80
CA SER A 59 -0.41 21.34 27.58
C SER A 59 -0.73 20.14 28.48
N GLY A 60 0.20 19.73 29.36
CA GLY A 60 0.04 18.55 30.23
C GLY A 60 0.17 17.21 29.50
N LYS A 61 0.38 17.22 28.18
CA LYS A 61 0.62 16.02 27.37
C LYS A 61 2.03 15.47 27.62
N LYS A 62 2.19 14.16 27.44
CA LYS A 62 3.50 13.50 27.46
C LYS A 62 3.65 12.60 26.25
N VAL A 63 4.85 12.55 25.69
CA VAL A 63 5.21 11.60 24.66
C VAL A 63 6.04 10.48 25.29
N VAL A 64 5.66 9.24 24.98
CA VAL A 64 6.39 8.05 25.33
C VAL A 64 6.83 7.35 24.05
N TRP A 65 8.14 7.13 23.92
CA TRP A 65 8.70 6.25 22.91
C TRP A 65 9.23 5.00 23.56
N TYR A 66 8.89 3.85 23.00
CA TYR A 66 9.51 2.57 23.30
C TYR A 66 10.12 2.02 22.02
N GLN A 67 11.35 1.52 22.09
CA GLN A 67 12.04 0.91 20.96
C GLN A 67 12.81 -0.32 21.42
N SER A 68 12.59 -1.46 20.77
CA SER A 68 13.33 -2.70 20.95
C SER A 68 13.89 -3.18 19.62
N THR A 69 14.40 -4.41 19.56
CA THR A 69 14.77 -5.06 18.29
C THR A 69 13.60 -5.65 17.53
N GLU A 70 12.43 -5.74 18.16
CA GLU A 70 11.22 -6.33 17.56
C GLU A 70 10.26 -5.27 17.04
N TYR A 71 10.19 -4.09 17.68
CA TYR A 71 9.31 -3.00 17.27
C TYR A 71 9.71 -1.66 17.90
N ARG A 72 9.14 -0.58 17.36
CA ARG A 72 9.05 0.72 18.04
C ARG A 72 7.61 1.21 18.11
N VAL A 73 7.29 1.92 19.19
CA VAL A 73 6.00 2.56 19.38
C VAL A 73 6.20 3.96 19.97
N GLY A 74 5.53 4.94 19.37
CA GLY A 74 5.37 6.30 19.87
C GLY A 74 3.93 6.52 20.31
N ALA A 75 3.74 6.92 21.56
CA ALA A 75 2.43 7.17 22.13
C ALA A 75 2.36 8.53 22.82
N LEU A 76 1.24 9.22 22.65
CA LEU A 76 0.88 10.46 23.33
C LEU A 76 -0.02 10.12 24.51
N GLU A 77 0.40 10.47 25.72
CA GLU A 77 -0.39 10.41 26.94
C GLU A 77 -1.10 11.76 27.15
N GLU A 78 -2.42 11.74 27.23
CA GLU A 78 -3.27 12.90 27.49
C GLU A 78 -4.42 12.47 28.41
N GLU A 79 -4.52 13.11 29.58
CA GLU A 79 -5.56 12.82 30.59
C GLU A 79 -5.61 11.34 31.03
N GLY A 80 -4.46 10.67 31.06
CA GLY A 80 -4.36 9.25 31.43
C GLY A 80 -4.68 8.27 30.29
N ASN A 81 -5.03 8.77 29.10
CA ASN A 81 -5.26 7.98 27.90
C ASN A 81 -4.01 7.96 27.02
N PHE A 82 -3.74 6.83 26.36
CA PHE A 82 -2.66 6.70 25.40
C PHE A 82 -3.19 6.68 23.97
N LYS A 83 -2.54 7.46 23.11
CA LYS A 83 -2.81 7.52 21.68
C LYS A 83 -1.54 7.17 20.92
N ILE A 84 -1.56 6.04 20.24
CA ILE A 84 -0.42 5.62 19.41
C ILE A 84 -0.41 6.46 18.15
N PHE A 85 0.73 7.06 17.87
CA PHE A 85 0.96 7.92 16.71
C PHE A 85 2.09 7.38 15.83
N ASP A 86 2.85 6.40 16.33
CA ASP A 86 3.88 5.66 15.60
C ASP A 86 3.88 4.21 16.08
N TYR A 87 3.80 3.25 15.18
CA TYR A 87 4.01 1.85 15.50
C TYR A 87 4.63 1.13 14.31
N ARG A 88 5.83 0.58 14.49
CA ARG A 88 6.53 -0.20 13.47
C ARG A 88 7.04 -1.49 14.06
N LYS A 89 6.72 -2.61 13.42
CA LYS A 89 7.29 -3.91 13.73
C LYS A 89 8.50 -4.14 12.85
N TYR A 90 9.62 -4.53 13.44
CA TYR A 90 10.81 -4.93 12.72
C TYR A 90 10.64 -6.38 12.29
N GLN A 91 10.79 -6.64 11.00
CA GLN A 91 10.71 -7.98 10.42
C GLN A 91 12.14 -8.47 10.17
N SER A 92 12.49 -9.65 10.66
CA SER A 92 13.82 -10.23 10.50
C SER A 92 14.16 -10.57 9.04
N ASP A 93 13.14 -10.75 8.21
CA ASP A 93 13.22 -11.08 6.80
C ASP A 93 12.99 -9.87 5.87
N TYR A 94 12.76 -8.68 6.44
CA TYR A 94 12.67 -7.46 5.65
C TYR A 94 13.98 -7.23 4.91
N ARG A 95 13.88 -7.13 3.59
CA ARG A 95 15.00 -6.73 2.73
C ARG A 95 14.77 -5.31 2.31
N GLU A 96 15.78 -4.47 2.55
CA GLU A 96 15.76 -3.10 2.04
C GLU A 96 15.50 -3.15 0.52
N PRO A 97 14.56 -2.34 -0.01
CA PRO A 97 14.21 -2.34 -1.43
C PRO A 97 15.41 -2.17 -2.36
N TYR A 98 16.44 -1.47 -1.87
CA TYR A 98 17.66 -1.17 -2.61
C TYR A 98 18.84 -2.12 -2.33
N TYR A 99 18.61 -3.20 -1.59
CA TYR A 99 19.66 -4.18 -1.31
C TYR A 99 20.18 -4.88 -2.58
N PHE A 100 19.29 -5.13 -3.55
CA PHE A 100 19.64 -5.77 -4.83
C PHE A 100 19.66 -4.81 -6.02
N VAL A 101 19.00 -3.66 -5.90
CA VAL A 101 18.78 -2.73 -7.01
C VAL A 101 19.20 -1.33 -6.56
N PRO A 102 19.97 -0.58 -7.37
CA PRO A 102 20.35 0.78 -7.01
C PRO A 102 19.14 1.66 -6.70
N ASN A 103 19.25 2.48 -5.65
CA ASN A 103 18.23 3.49 -5.38
C ASN A 103 18.18 4.51 -6.53
N ARG A 104 17.07 4.52 -7.27
CA ARG A 104 16.81 5.45 -8.37
C ARG A 104 16.09 6.72 -7.92
N SER A 105 15.65 6.77 -6.66
CA SER A 105 15.00 7.95 -6.09
C SER A 105 16.03 9.01 -5.74
N SER A 106 15.78 10.25 -6.18
CA SER A 106 16.59 11.41 -5.80
C SER A 106 16.30 11.91 -4.39
N SER A 107 15.18 11.51 -3.77
CA SER A 107 14.79 11.96 -2.43
C SER A 107 15.45 11.15 -1.31
N LEU A 108 16.17 10.07 -1.64
CA LEU A 108 16.79 9.13 -0.68
C LEU A 108 15.83 8.67 0.43
N ASN A 109 14.53 8.70 0.18
CA ASN A 109 13.52 8.29 1.13
C ASN A 109 13.28 6.78 1.02
N ILE A 110 13.49 6.06 2.12
CA ILE A 110 13.12 4.65 2.26
C ILE A 110 11.99 4.61 3.28
N ASN A 111 10.78 4.32 2.82
CA ASN A 111 9.67 4.12 3.74
C ASN A 111 9.74 2.69 4.29
N LEU A 112 9.85 2.58 5.62
CA LEU A 112 9.73 1.30 6.31
C LEU A 112 8.26 1.08 6.65
N PRO A 113 7.68 -0.07 6.31
CA PRO A 113 6.29 -0.37 6.64
C PRO A 113 5.97 -0.07 8.10
N SER A 114 4.91 0.68 8.33
CA SER A 114 4.40 1.03 9.64
C SER A 114 2.98 0.52 9.79
N LEU A 115 2.65 0.08 11.00
CA LEU A 115 1.27 -0.27 11.38
C LEU A 115 0.47 0.98 11.78
N VAL A 116 1.16 2.00 12.28
CA VAL A 116 0.62 3.34 12.54
C VAL A 116 1.72 4.34 12.22
N ASP A 117 1.45 5.33 11.38
CA ASP A 117 2.37 6.44 11.13
C ASP A 117 1.62 7.74 10.91
N SER A 118 1.37 8.46 12.00
CA SER A 118 0.69 9.75 11.96
C SER A 118 1.50 10.86 11.26
N ILE A 119 2.80 10.66 10.98
CA ILE A 119 3.59 11.63 10.21
C ILE A 119 3.22 11.50 8.74
N SER A 120 3.20 10.27 8.24
CA SER A 120 2.83 9.96 6.85
C SER A 120 1.33 10.02 6.61
N ALA A 121 0.52 9.70 7.62
CA ALA A 121 -0.94 9.71 7.59
C ALA A 121 -1.53 10.43 8.84
N PRO A 122 -1.58 11.77 8.86
CA PRO A 122 -2.00 12.56 10.04
C PRO A 122 -3.40 12.26 10.59
N ASP A 123 -4.27 11.73 9.73
CA ASP A 123 -5.64 11.33 10.05
C ASP A 123 -5.70 9.93 10.68
N GLU A 124 -4.64 9.12 10.54
CA GLU A 124 -4.55 7.75 11.04
C GLU A 124 -4.19 7.76 12.53
N LYS A 125 -5.21 8.00 13.35
CA LYS A 125 -5.12 8.04 14.81
C LYS A 125 -5.77 6.80 15.37
N VAL A 126 -4.98 5.75 15.60
CA VAL A 126 -5.49 4.50 16.15
C VAL A 126 -5.63 4.62 17.67
N PHE A 127 -6.87 4.66 18.15
CA PHE A 127 -7.16 4.30 19.54
C PHE A 127 -6.98 2.78 19.65
N TYR A 128 -6.03 2.36 20.47
CA TYR A 128 -5.70 0.94 20.60
C TYR A 128 -6.76 0.23 21.45
N GLU A 129 -7.84 -0.23 20.82
CA GLU A 129 -8.88 -1.06 21.46
C GLU A 129 -8.55 -2.57 21.49
N GLY A 130 -7.28 -2.95 21.27
CA GLY A 130 -6.85 -4.34 21.42
C GLY A 130 -7.27 -5.30 20.29
N LYS A 131 -7.62 -4.79 19.10
CA LYS A 131 -7.76 -5.64 17.91
C LYS A 131 -6.39 -5.92 17.27
N ASP A 132 -6.20 -7.18 16.90
CA ASP A 132 -5.02 -7.70 16.20
C ASP A 132 -4.75 -6.87 14.93
N LEU A 133 -3.62 -6.16 14.87
CA LEU A 133 -3.26 -5.26 13.76
C LEU A 133 -2.66 -6.02 12.56
N SER A 134 -3.05 -7.29 12.36
CA SER A 134 -2.73 -8.03 11.14
C SER A 134 -3.69 -7.57 10.03
N TYR A 135 -3.32 -6.49 9.34
CA TYR A 135 -4.10 -5.92 8.24
C TYR A 135 -3.65 -6.44 6.87
N ASP A 136 -3.34 -7.74 6.76
CA ASP A 136 -3.13 -8.37 5.47
C ASP A 136 -4.50 -8.56 4.81
N TYR A 137 -4.94 -7.59 4.02
CA TYR A 137 -6.18 -7.74 3.27
C TYR A 137 -5.99 -8.77 2.16
N LYS A 138 -6.66 -9.91 2.34
CA LYS A 138 -6.68 -10.99 1.37
C LYS A 138 -7.85 -10.81 0.41
N PHE A 139 -7.53 -10.80 -0.88
CA PHE A 139 -8.48 -10.69 -1.97
C PHE A 139 -8.52 -12.01 -2.74
N GLN A 140 -9.68 -12.67 -2.79
CA GLN A 140 -9.85 -13.88 -3.58
C GLN A 140 -10.26 -13.54 -5.01
N ALA A 141 -9.51 -14.07 -5.97
CA ALA A 141 -9.86 -13.96 -7.39
C ALA A 141 -9.33 -15.16 -8.16
N LEU A 142 -9.83 -15.31 -9.39
CA LEU A 142 -9.30 -16.29 -10.31
C LEU A 142 -7.83 -16.01 -10.63
N SER A 143 -7.03 -17.07 -10.66
CA SER A 143 -5.63 -17.00 -11.09
C SER A 143 -5.49 -16.28 -12.44
N ALA A 144 -4.32 -15.68 -12.67
CA ALA A 144 -4.05 -14.96 -13.92
C ALA A 144 -4.17 -15.88 -15.15
N SER A 145 -3.70 -17.14 -15.03
CA SER A 145 -3.84 -18.16 -16.06
C SER A 145 -5.31 -18.50 -16.33
N ALA A 146 -6.12 -18.74 -15.29
CA ALA A 146 -7.55 -19.02 -15.43
C ALA A 146 -8.32 -17.84 -16.04
N SER A 147 -7.97 -16.62 -15.66
CA SER A 147 -8.60 -15.41 -16.22
C SER A 147 -8.28 -15.21 -17.70
N ARG A 148 -7.04 -15.51 -18.12
CA ARG A 148 -6.67 -15.53 -19.54
C ARG A 148 -7.36 -16.67 -20.30
N GLN A 149 -7.49 -17.84 -19.68
CA GLN A 149 -8.24 -18.96 -20.26
C GLN A 149 -9.70 -18.59 -20.52
N LEU A 150 -10.40 -17.97 -19.56
CA LEU A 150 -11.78 -17.51 -19.72
C LEU A 150 -11.98 -16.56 -20.90
N LYS A 151 -11.01 -15.67 -21.14
CA LYS A 151 -11.03 -14.74 -22.28
C LYS A 151 -10.70 -15.42 -23.62
N SER A 152 -10.19 -16.65 -23.61
CA SER A 152 -9.83 -17.35 -24.84
C SER A 152 -11.06 -17.86 -25.59
N LYS A 153 -11.08 -17.68 -26.91
CA LYS A 153 -12.15 -18.19 -27.79
C LYS A 153 -12.35 -19.71 -27.64
N LYS A 154 -11.26 -20.45 -27.38
CA LYS A 154 -11.29 -21.90 -27.16
C LYS A 154 -12.07 -22.27 -25.90
N PHE A 155 -11.84 -21.55 -24.80
CA PHE A 155 -12.57 -21.79 -23.55
C PHE A 155 -14.07 -21.50 -23.74
N VAL A 156 -14.42 -20.35 -24.34
CA VAL A 156 -15.82 -20.01 -24.64
C VAL A 156 -16.49 -21.10 -25.48
N ALA A 157 -15.81 -21.60 -26.52
CA ALA A 157 -16.34 -22.68 -27.34
C ALA A 157 -16.57 -23.97 -26.54
N VAL A 158 -15.58 -24.40 -25.75
CA VAL A 158 -15.61 -25.69 -25.04
C VAL A 158 -16.52 -25.67 -23.81
N TYR A 159 -16.56 -24.57 -23.07
CA TYR A 159 -17.24 -24.49 -21.77
C TYR A 159 -18.58 -23.76 -21.83
N ILE A 160 -18.91 -23.07 -22.93
CA ILE A 160 -20.20 -22.39 -23.09
C ILE A 160 -20.95 -22.94 -24.31
N ILE A 161 -20.35 -22.85 -25.51
CA ILE A 161 -21.07 -23.18 -26.75
C ILE A 161 -21.38 -24.68 -26.84
N ILE A 162 -20.39 -25.56 -26.70
CA ILE A 162 -20.58 -27.02 -26.78
C ILE A 162 -21.57 -27.51 -25.72
N PRO A 163 -21.48 -27.11 -24.43
CA PRO A 163 -22.45 -27.49 -23.41
C PRO A 163 -23.87 -27.07 -23.71
N VAL A 164 -24.06 -25.84 -24.22
CA VAL A 164 -25.39 -25.33 -24.60
C VAL A 164 -25.95 -26.14 -25.77
N LEU A 165 -25.16 -26.38 -26.82
CA LEU A 165 -25.58 -27.17 -27.98
C LEU A 165 -25.89 -28.63 -27.60
N LEU A 166 -25.06 -29.25 -26.75
CA LEU A 166 -25.27 -30.61 -26.27
C LEU A 166 -26.53 -30.70 -25.41
N THR A 167 -26.75 -29.74 -24.51
CA THR A 167 -27.95 -29.67 -23.67
C THR A 167 -29.20 -29.50 -24.54
N LEU A 168 -29.16 -28.62 -25.54
CA LEU A 168 -30.25 -28.40 -26.49
C LEU A 168 -30.52 -29.65 -27.33
N PHE A 169 -29.48 -30.34 -27.80
CA PHE A 169 -29.62 -31.58 -28.55
C PHE A 169 -30.29 -32.69 -27.73
N VAL A 170 -29.85 -32.90 -26.48
CA VAL A 170 -30.45 -33.87 -25.56
C VAL A 170 -31.89 -33.50 -25.22
N TYR A 171 -32.18 -32.19 -25.10
CA TYR A 171 -33.52 -31.67 -24.86
C TYR A 171 -34.48 -31.99 -26.01
N ILE A 172 -34.04 -31.79 -27.26
CA ILE A 172 -34.86 -32.03 -28.47
C ILE A 172 -35.02 -33.54 -28.75
N ARG A 173 -33.95 -34.33 -28.62
CA ARG A 173 -33.92 -35.71 -29.13
C ARG A 173 -34.22 -36.79 -28.10
N VAL A 174 -34.07 -36.51 -26.80
CA VAL A 174 -34.08 -37.58 -25.79
C VAL A 174 -35.17 -37.34 -24.73
N SER A 175 -34.91 -36.48 -23.75
CA SER A 175 -35.91 -36.11 -22.74
C SER A 175 -35.49 -34.88 -21.96
N ARG A 176 -36.49 -34.13 -21.47
CA ARG A 176 -36.26 -32.95 -20.61
C ARG A 176 -35.47 -33.28 -19.34
N ARG A 177 -35.74 -34.44 -18.72
CA ARG A 177 -35.04 -34.88 -17.49
C ARG A 177 -33.55 -35.11 -17.74
N LYS A 178 -33.19 -35.74 -18.87
CA LYS A 178 -31.78 -35.98 -19.21
C LYS A 178 -31.07 -34.69 -19.60
N ALA A 179 -31.74 -33.77 -20.29
CA ALA A 179 -31.17 -32.45 -20.60
C ALA A 179 -30.87 -31.65 -19.31
N ALA A 180 -31.78 -31.69 -18.34
CA ALA A 180 -31.56 -31.07 -17.03
C ALA A 180 -30.35 -31.68 -16.30
N ALA A 181 -30.18 -33.00 -16.35
CA ALA A 181 -29.02 -33.67 -15.77
C ALA A 181 -27.70 -33.27 -16.45
N VAL A 182 -27.68 -33.14 -17.79
CA VAL A 182 -26.52 -32.66 -18.55
C VAL A 182 -26.18 -31.21 -18.17
N LEU A 183 -27.18 -30.32 -18.11
CA LEU A 183 -26.97 -28.94 -17.69
C LEU A 183 -26.42 -28.85 -16.26
N ALA A 184 -26.99 -29.62 -15.32
CA ALA A 184 -26.52 -29.68 -13.94
C ALA A 184 -25.07 -30.15 -13.86
N PHE A 185 -24.70 -31.18 -14.63
CA PHE A 185 -23.31 -31.65 -14.72
C PHE A 185 -22.35 -30.55 -15.20
N TRP A 186 -22.73 -29.79 -16.22
CA TRP A 186 -21.92 -28.66 -16.69
C TRP A 186 -21.80 -27.54 -15.67
N LEU A 187 -22.89 -27.16 -15.01
CA LEU A 187 -22.87 -26.13 -13.96
C LEU A 187 -21.98 -26.55 -12.78
N LEU A 188 -22.05 -27.82 -12.38
CA LEU A 188 -21.18 -28.39 -11.34
C LEU A 188 -19.71 -28.41 -11.79
N GLY A 189 -19.44 -28.82 -13.03
CA GLY A 189 -18.08 -28.82 -13.59
C GLY A 189 -17.48 -27.42 -13.68
N SER A 190 -18.26 -26.43 -14.14
CA SER A 190 -17.85 -25.02 -14.20
C SER A 190 -17.63 -24.42 -12.81
N SER A 191 -18.50 -24.73 -11.84
CA SER A 191 -18.34 -24.29 -10.45
C SER A 191 -17.11 -24.92 -9.80
N TYR A 192 -16.90 -26.23 -10.01
CA TYR A 192 -15.69 -26.92 -9.55
C TYR A 192 -14.44 -26.31 -10.15
N TRP A 193 -14.41 -26.10 -11.47
CA TRP A 193 -13.28 -25.46 -12.15
C TRP A 193 -13.02 -24.05 -11.61
N TYR A 194 -14.07 -23.25 -11.40
CA TYR A 194 -13.95 -21.90 -10.84
C TYR A 194 -13.29 -21.95 -9.45
N ASN A 195 -13.80 -22.79 -8.55
CA ASN A 195 -13.28 -22.93 -7.18
C ASN A 195 -11.83 -23.44 -7.15
N GLN A 196 -11.46 -24.37 -8.04
CA GLN A 196 -10.08 -24.87 -8.16
C GLN A 196 -9.10 -23.82 -8.69
N ASN A 197 -9.60 -22.75 -9.32
CA ASN A 197 -8.78 -21.69 -9.89
C ASN A 197 -8.85 -20.37 -9.10
N LEU A 198 -9.64 -20.33 -8.02
CA LEU A 198 -9.59 -19.24 -7.05
C LEU A 198 -8.31 -19.36 -6.23
N ILE A 199 -7.57 -18.27 -6.16
CA ILE A 199 -6.40 -18.15 -5.28
C ILE A 199 -6.53 -16.89 -4.44
N GLU A 200 -5.83 -16.89 -3.30
CA GLU A 200 -5.69 -15.69 -2.48
C GLU A 200 -4.62 -14.78 -3.08
N TYR A 201 -4.97 -13.52 -3.23
CA TYR A 201 -4.05 -12.43 -3.49
C TYR A 201 -3.95 -11.58 -2.23
N GLN A 202 -2.82 -10.92 -2.06
CA GLN A 202 -2.68 -9.88 -1.04
C GLN A 202 -2.79 -8.48 -1.66
N VAL A 203 -3.26 -7.54 -0.87
CA VAL A 203 -3.25 -6.11 -1.16
C VAL A 203 -2.31 -5.46 -0.17
N ALA A 204 -1.42 -4.58 -0.62
CA ALA A 204 -0.45 -3.97 0.30
C ALA A 204 -1.18 -3.14 1.37
N HIS A 205 -0.65 -3.09 2.58
CA HIS A 205 -1.30 -2.41 3.69
C HIS A 205 -1.60 -0.93 3.38
N ASP A 206 -0.62 -0.22 2.81
CA ASP A 206 -0.76 1.17 2.44
C ASP A 206 -1.78 1.37 1.30
N GLU A 207 -2.00 0.38 0.43
CA GLU A 207 -3.12 0.42 -0.53
C GLU A 207 -4.47 0.39 0.20
N VAL A 208 -4.62 -0.45 1.24
CA VAL A 208 -5.87 -0.52 2.03
C VAL A 208 -6.13 0.83 2.73
N SER A 209 -5.10 1.46 3.28
CA SER A 209 -5.20 2.79 3.88
C SER A 209 -5.61 3.84 2.84
N ALA A 210 -4.99 3.84 1.65
CA ALA A 210 -5.36 4.72 0.54
C ALA A 210 -6.82 4.51 0.10
N LEU A 211 -7.26 3.26 -0.05
CA LEU A 211 -8.63 2.94 -0.47
C LEU A 211 -9.67 3.27 0.60
N THR A 212 -9.30 3.19 1.87
CA THR A 212 -10.12 3.67 2.99
C THR A 212 -10.28 5.19 2.92
N LYS A 213 -9.17 5.92 2.69
CA LYS A 213 -9.23 7.36 2.47
C LYS A 213 -10.11 7.70 1.25
N LEU A 214 -9.97 6.95 0.15
CA LEU A 214 -10.77 7.10 -1.05
C LEU A 214 -12.26 6.93 -0.76
N ARG A 215 -12.65 5.94 0.04
CA ARG A 215 -14.05 5.70 0.46
C ARG A 215 -14.67 6.95 1.10
N ASP A 216 -13.90 7.63 1.94
CA ASP A 216 -14.36 8.81 2.68
C ASP A 216 -14.40 10.09 1.82
N MET A 217 -13.86 10.05 0.59
CA MET A 217 -13.98 11.16 -0.37
C MET A 217 -15.36 11.21 -1.03
N GLU A 218 -15.66 12.35 -1.69
CA GLU A 218 -16.90 12.55 -2.47
C GLU A 218 -17.22 11.37 -3.40
N SER A 219 -18.51 11.16 -3.68
CA SER A 219 -18.94 10.10 -4.60
C SER A 219 -18.32 10.32 -5.99
N GLY A 220 -17.87 9.25 -6.62
CA GLY A 220 -17.32 9.31 -7.96
C GLY A 220 -16.85 7.94 -8.45
N GLU A 221 -16.43 7.88 -9.70
CA GLU A 221 -15.85 6.66 -10.29
C GLU A 221 -14.33 6.72 -10.29
N VAL A 222 -13.70 5.56 -10.12
CA VAL A 222 -12.25 5.41 -9.98
C VAL A 222 -11.69 4.74 -11.22
N LEU A 223 -10.78 5.42 -11.90
CA LEU A 223 -9.98 4.84 -12.95
C LEU A 223 -8.83 4.02 -12.35
N VAL A 224 -8.73 2.76 -12.74
CA VAL A 224 -7.63 1.87 -12.37
C VAL A 224 -6.85 1.47 -13.62
N ALA A 225 -5.54 1.31 -13.47
CA ALA A 225 -4.70 0.81 -14.56
C ALA A 225 -5.11 -0.62 -14.96
N ASN A 226 -4.95 -0.92 -16.24
CA ASN A 226 -5.22 -2.22 -16.83
C ASN A 226 -3.91 -2.87 -17.30
N SER A 227 -2.98 -3.06 -16.37
CA SER A 227 -1.65 -3.62 -16.64
C SER A 227 -1.40 -4.87 -15.79
N GLU A 228 -0.68 -5.83 -16.36
CA GLU A 228 -0.15 -7.02 -15.67
C GLU A 228 1.38 -6.90 -15.63
N CYS A 229 2.00 -7.17 -14.48
CA CYS A 229 3.44 -7.29 -14.37
C CYS A 229 3.87 -8.75 -14.32
N LEU A 230 4.42 -9.27 -15.41
CA LEU A 230 4.85 -10.66 -15.51
C LEU A 230 6.24 -10.92 -14.93
N GLN A 231 7.04 -9.87 -14.72
CA GLN A 231 8.44 -9.96 -14.28
C GLN A 231 8.70 -9.37 -12.89
N CYS A 232 7.66 -8.85 -12.22
CA CYS A 232 7.81 -8.27 -10.89
C CYS A 232 8.16 -9.36 -9.88
N ALA A 233 9.13 -9.07 -9.02
CA ALA A 233 9.50 -9.97 -7.95
C ALA A 233 8.36 -10.03 -6.92
N ASN A 234 7.95 -11.24 -6.54
CA ASN A 234 7.00 -11.39 -5.45
C ASN A 234 7.75 -11.42 -4.12
N TYR A 235 7.47 -10.46 -3.25
CA TYR A 235 8.14 -10.30 -1.94
C TYR A 235 7.36 -10.92 -0.78
N SER A 236 6.32 -11.71 -1.08
CA SER A 236 5.44 -12.36 -0.09
C SER A 236 5.05 -13.76 -0.54
N ASP A 237 4.55 -14.55 0.40
CA ASP A 237 3.97 -15.87 0.17
C ASP A 237 2.74 -15.81 -0.76
N LEU A 238 1.99 -14.70 -0.72
CA LEU A 238 0.84 -14.48 -1.59
C LEU A 238 1.18 -13.50 -2.73
N PRO A 239 0.65 -13.71 -3.95
CA PRO A 239 0.80 -12.76 -5.04
C PRO A 239 0.08 -11.44 -4.75
N PHE A 240 0.70 -10.31 -5.06
CA PHE A 240 0.02 -9.01 -5.01
C PHE A 240 -1.07 -8.92 -6.10
N ALA A 241 -2.28 -8.53 -5.71
CA ALA A 241 -3.44 -8.42 -6.61
C ALA A 241 -3.16 -7.47 -7.79
N ALA A 242 -2.45 -6.37 -7.52
CA ALA A 242 -2.06 -5.37 -8.51
C ALA A 242 -1.26 -5.96 -9.69
N PHE A 243 -0.26 -6.81 -9.41
CA PHE A 243 0.63 -7.39 -10.42
C PHE A 243 -0.12 -8.23 -11.46
N TYR A 244 -1.26 -8.82 -11.08
CA TYR A 244 -2.06 -9.69 -11.94
C TYR A 244 -3.34 -9.01 -12.43
N ASN A 245 -3.38 -7.67 -12.38
CA ASN A 245 -4.51 -6.85 -12.81
C ASN A 245 -5.83 -7.23 -12.10
N LYS A 246 -5.74 -7.63 -10.84
CA LYS A 246 -6.88 -8.06 -10.01
C LYS A 246 -7.42 -6.89 -9.21
N ARG A 247 -7.98 -5.88 -9.88
CA ARG A 247 -8.40 -4.61 -9.26
C ARG A 247 -9.75 -4.63 -8.53
N GLY A 248 -10.43 -5.78 -8.42
CA GLY A 248 -11.74 -5.86 -7.76
C GLY A 248 -11.71 -5.43 -6.28
N TYR A 249 -10.56 -5.53 -5.61
CA TYR A 249 -10.40 -5.03 -4.24
C TYR A 249 -10.57 -3.51 -4.13
N VAL A 250 -10.21 -2.75 -5.18
CA VAL A 250 -10.37 -1.29 -5.21
C VAL A 250 -11.84 -0.93 -5.05
N GLN A 251 -12.72 -1.57 -5.83
CA GLN A 251 -14.17 -1.36 -5.70
C GLN A 251 -14.70 -1.79 -4.33
N THR A 252 -14.22 -2.92 -3.81
CA THR A 252 -14.70 -3.49 -2.55
C THR A 252 -14.31 -2.62 -1.34
N LEU A 253 -13.06 -2.12 -1.31
CA LEU A 253 -12.53 -1.35 -0.19
C LEU A 253 -12.91 0.13 -0.24
N SER A 254 -12.96 0.73 -1.43
CA SER A 254 -13.32 2.14 -1.60
C SER A 254 -14.83 2.40 -1.68
N ASP A 255 -15.65 1.36 -1.86
CA ASP A 255 -17.09 1.49 -2.15
C ASP A 255 -17.40 2.40 -3.35
N LYS A 256 -16.48 2.47 -4.32
CA LYS A 256 -16.63 3.23 -5.56
C LYS A 256 -16.57 2.31 -6.77
N LYS A 257 -17.34 2.64 -7.80
CA LYS A 257 -17.28 1.91 -9.07
C LYS A 257 -15.91 2.12 -9.71
N ILE A 258 -15.34 1.04 -10.24
CA ILE A 258 -14.06 1.11 -10.95
C ILE A 258 -14.28 1.05 -12.46
N LYS A 259 -13.48 1.80 -13.20
CA LYS A 259 -13.31 1.69 -14.64
C LYS A 259 -11.87 1.31 -14.93
N TYR A 260 -11.69 0.27 -15.73
CA TYR A 260 -10.37 -0.10 -16.22
C TYR A 260 -9.99 0.84 -17.36
N ALA A 261 -8.75 1.31 -17.36
CA ALA A 261 -8.20 2.01 -18.52
C ALA A 261 -8.26 1.09 -19.76
N GLY A 262 -8.94 1.53 -20.83
CA GLY A 262 -9.14 0.72 -22.03
C GLY A 262 -7.84 0.42 -22.80
N LYS A 263 -6.84 1.28 -22.62
CA LYS A 263 -5.44 1.11 -23.02
C LYS A 263 -4.57 1.24 -21.76
N GLU A 264 -3.31 0.81 -21.82
CA GLU A 264 -2.39 1.11 -20.73
C GLU A 264 -2.30 2.64 -20.58
N LEU A 265 -2.40 3.15 -19.34
CA LEU A 265 -2.35 4.59 -19.09
C LEU A 265 -1.12 5.24 -19.74
N LYS A 266 -0.01 4.49 -19.79
CA LYS A 266 1.26 4.92 -20.40
C LYS A 266 1.18 5.23 -21.91
N ASP A 267 0.16 4.72 -22.60
CA ASP A 267 0.01 4.85 -24.06
C ASP A 267 -0.93 6.02 -24.46
N VAL A 268 -1.45 6.79 -23.49
CA VAL A 268 -2.31 7.94 -23.78
C VAL A 268 -1.45 9.09 -24.29
N ALA A 269 -1.76 9.59 -25.49
CA ALA A 269 -1.08 10.74 -26.07
C ALA A 269 -1.35 12.01 -25.26
N LEU A 270 -0.42 12.97 -25.29
CA LEU A 270 -0.51 14.20 -24.51
C LEU A 270 -1.77 15.01 -24.87
N GLU A 271 -2.10 15.06 -26.16
CA GLU A 271 -3.27 15.77 -26.70
C GLU A 271 -4.59 15.17 -26.22
N ASP A 272 -4.60 13.87 -25.90
CA ASP A 272 -5.79 13.12 -25.49
C ASP A 272 -5.97 13.08 -23.96
N ALA A 273 -4.94 13.41 -23.18
CA ALA A 273 -4.93 13.20 -21.72
C ALA A 273 -6.08 13.93 -20.99
N LYS A 274 -6.34 15.21 -21.31
CA LYS A 274 -7.46 15.97 -20.72
C LYS A 274 -8.81 15.41 -21.13
N ASN A 275 -8.95 15.06 -22.41
CA ASN A 275 -10.21 14.57 -22.97
C ASN A 275 -10.52 13.16 -22.45
N PHE A 276 -9.50 12.34 -22.18
CA PHE A 276 -9.64 10.98 -21.70
C PHE A 276 -10.45 10.91 -20.38
N LEU A 277 -10.17 11.77 -19.40
CA LEU A 277 -10.93 11.82 -18.15
C LEU A 277 -12.32 12.45 -18.32
N ALA A 278 -12.49 13.33 -19.30
CA ALA A 278 -13.80 13.89 -19.63
C ALA A 278 -14.72 12.83 -20.26
N GLU A 279 -14.21 12.07 -21.22
CA GLU A 279 -14.94 11.01 -21.93
C GLU A 279 -15.26 9.80 -21.06
N THR A 280 -14.32 9.40 -20.20
CA THR A 280 -14.52 8.26 -19.30
C THR A 280 -15.48 8.58 -18.17
N GLY A 281 -15.68 9.86 -17.83
CA GLY A 281 -16.56 10.28 -16.74
C GLY A 281 -16.09 9.82 -15.36
N VAL A 282 -14.78 9.63 -15.19
CA VAL A 282 -14.15 9.27 -13.91
C VAL A 282 -13.77 10.52 -13.12
N ASP A 283 -13.81 10.41 -11.80
CA ASP A 283 -13.51 11.50 -10.87
C ASP A 283 -12.14 11.33 -10.21
N TYR A 284 -11.69 10.08 -10.09
CA TYR A 284 -10.44 9.70 -9.43
C TYR A 284 -9.58 8.80 -10.31
N ILE A 285 -8.27 8.90 -10.17
CA ILE A 285 -7.29 7.94 -10.70
C ILE A 285 -6.57 7.31 -9.51
N TYR A 286 -6.59 5.98 -9.46
CA TYR A 286 -5.86 5.19 -8.46
C TYR A 286 -4.67 4.51 -9.11
N LEU A 287 -3.47 4.80 -8.61
CA LEU A 287 -2.20 4.23 -9.08
C LEU A 287 -1.50 3.49 -7.95
N VAL A 288 -0.87 2.35 -8.28
CA VAL A 288 -0.21 1.47 -7.31
C VAL A 288 1.31 1.48 -7.45
N ARG A 289 2.00 1.35 -6.31
CA ARG A 289 3.47 1.28 -6.21
C ARG A 289 3.89 0.14 -5.29
N ILE A 290 4.53 -0.90 -5.77
CA ILE A 290 4.96 -2.03 -4.92
C ILE A 290 6.34 -2.50 -5.40
N GLY A 291 7.37 -2.23 -4.61
CA GLY A 291 8.75 -2.59 -4.94
C GLY A 291 9.22 -1.90 -6.23
N ASP A 292 9.47 -2.69 -7.26
CA ASP A 292 9.87 -2.24 -8.60
C ASP A 292 8.68 -1.99 -9.56
N TYR A 293 7.47 -2.38 -9.16
CA TYR A 293 6.25 -2.10 -9.90
C TYR A 293 5.70 -0.73 -9.54
N GLU A 294 5.67 0.19 -10.49
CA GLU A 294 5.08 1.51 -10.28
C GLU A 294 4.16 1.86 -11.45
N GLU A 295 2.94 2.24 -11.13
CA GLU A 295 2.01 2.83 -12.08
C GLU A 295 2.16 4.35 -12.06
N LEU A 296 2.44 4.92 -13.22
CA LEU A 296 2.66 6.35 -13.37
C LEU A 296 1.66 6.95 -14.34
N LEU A 297 1.33 8.22 -14.11
CA LEU A 297 0.78 9.06 -15.17
C LEU A 297 1.88 9.27 -16.24
N PRO A 298 1.59 9.07 -17.53
CA PRO A 298 2.60 9.28 -18.59
C PRO A 298 3.03 10.73 -18.75
N HIS A 299 2.19 11.68 -18.34
CA HIS A 299 2.38 13.12 -18.52
C HIS A 299 2.22 13.84 -17.18
N SER A 300 2.51 15.14 -17.17
CA SER A 300 2.39 15.93 -15.95
C SER A 300 0.92 15.96 -15.47
N PRO A 301 0.64 15.99 -14.16
CA PRO A 301 -0.73 16.02 -13.64
C PRO A 301 -1.60 17.15 -14.23
N GLY A 302 -1.00 18.30 -14.54
CA GLY A 302 -1.68 19.42 -15.20
C GLY A 302 -2.17 19.12 -16.62
N ASP A 303 -1.51 18.20 -17.33
CA ASP A 303 -1.92 17.72 -18.65
C ASP A 303 -3.11 16.77 -18.56
N TRP A 304 -3.31 16.13 -17.42
CA TRP A 304 -4.49 15.30 -17.14
C TRP A 304 -5.63 16.10 -16.51
N GLY A 305 -5.36 17.33 -16.04
CA GLY A 305 -6.34 18.11 -15.27
C GLY A 305 -6.67 17.44 -13.95
N VAL A 306 -5.66 16.87 -13.28
CA VAL A 306 -5.81 16.22 -11.98
C VAL A 306 -4.88 16.83 -10.93
N GLU A 307 -5.29 16.75 -9.67
CA GLU A 307 -4.50 17.11 -8.51
C GLU A 307 -4.26 15.90 -7.61
N LEU A 308 -3.08 15.81 -6.99
CA LEU A 308 -2.76 14.75 -6.03
C LEU A 308 -3.51 15.04 -4.73
N VAL A 309 -4.42 14.15 -4.34
CA VAL A 309 -5.20 14.29 -3.08
C VAL A 309 -4.73 13.35 -1.99
N TYR A 310 -4.00 12.30 -2.35
CA TYR A 310 -3.42 11.36 -1.39
C TYR A 310 -2.22 10.62 -1.99
N ASP A 311 -1.18 10.42 -1.19
CA ASP A 311 0.06 9.76 -1.58
C ASP A 311 0.64 9.02 -0.37
N ASN A 312 0.97 7.74 -0.55
CA ASN A 312 1.69 6.94 0.45
C ASN A 312 2.59 5.90 -0.22
N ALA A 313 3.26 5.01 0.54
CA ALA A 313 4.28 4.14 -0.03
C ALA A 313 3.77 3.25 -1.17
N ASN A 314 2.50 2.79 -1.10
CA ASN A 314 1.96 1.85 -2.06
C ASN A 314 0.88 2.37 -3.01
N ALA A 315 0.39 3.59 -2.84
CA ALA A 315 -0.68 4.11 -3.67
C ALA A 315 -0.65 5.63 -3.82
N GLN A 316 -1.21 6.08 -4.94
CA GLN A 316 -1.53 7.47 -5.22
C GLN A 316 -2.99 7.61 -5.65
N ILE A 317 -3.64 8.66 -5.17
CA ILE A 317 -4.98 9.05 -5.58
C ILE A 317 -4.92 10.45 -6.15
N TRP A 318 -5.34 10.56 -7.40
CA TRP A 318 -5.46 11.82 -8.12
C TRP A 318 -6.94 12.14 -8.31
N LYS A 319 -7.34 13.38 -8.03
CA LYS A 319 -8.71 13.87 -8.23
C LYS A 319 -8.76 14.75 -9.48
N LYS A 320 -9.81 14.59 -10.28
CA LYS A 320 -10.09 15.46 -11.41
C LYS A 320 -10.44 16.87 -10.94
N ILE A 321 -9.78 17.87 -11.51
CA ILE A 321 -10.06 19.30 -11.29
C ILE A 321 -11.30 19.67 -12.11
N LYS A 322 -12.26 20.35 -11.47
CA LYS A 322 -13.52 20.78 -12.09
C LYS A 322 -13.35 22.01 -12.96
#